data_AF-A0A9W9KK20-F1
#
_entry.id   AF-A0A9W9KK20-F1
#
_cell.length_a   1.000
_cell.length_b   1.000
_cell.length_c   1.000
_cell.angle_alpha   90.00
_cell.angle_beta   90.00
_cell.angle_gamma   90.00
#
_symmetry.space_group_name_H-M   'P 1'
#
loop_
_entity.id
_entity.type
_entity.pdbx_description
1 polymer ?
#
loop_
_entity_poly.entity_id
_entity_poly.type
_entity_poly.pdbx_seq_one_letter_code
_entity_poly.pdbx_strand_id
1 'polypeptide(L)'
;MLRTSLQVPERLAQIPHYPILYSHPSPIHPLPTLTSSSLPTTPAPHSPKISIFTKREDQAAPLACSGNKYRKLEYIVPDILSTAPKHGHHEYHPSDQPLPGRSTILVTEGAIQSNHTVQVAALARKLGLKALVLLNRGTGGGLRNASDKASFLRTGNVQINRLLGAEVRVLDEGDPLSGDADPVLRELSAKGEIPYWIPGGASLHPLSGLGYVRAAVEIAQQETEMKLGGSGRFDFVFVACGSGSTVSGLIAGFKMLESGEAQGGLPPRRVIGVLNSPTKPRQYHEERVLRFARREGLLVGLDAEKDITMADVRLEDRFVGTGYGVLDGDTRVALRHMAEREGVILDPVYTAKVARAMLQWVHEKEIRDYADDHAMKHVNVLFIHTGGQAALGAYADVDWE
;
A
#
# COMPACT_ATOMS: atom_id res chain seq x y z
N MET A 1 28.69 3.37 11.76
CA MET A 1 28.51 2.21 10.86
C MET A 1 28.35 2.74 9.44
N LEU A 2 29.26 2.37 8.53
CA LEU A 2 29.12 2.66 7.11
C LEU A 2 27.87 1.91 6.60
N ARG A 3 26.82 2.64 6.23
CA ARG A 3 25.61 2.04 5.65
C ARG A 3 25.94 1.56 4.24
N THR A 4 25.76 0.26 3.99
CA THR A 4 25.82 -0.33 2.66
C THR A 4 24.73 0.28 1.77
N SER A 5 25.13 0.84 0.63
CA SER A 5 24.21 1.34 -0.40
C SER A 5 23.29 0.21 -0.86
N LEU A 6 21.99 0.48 -1.05
CA LEU A 6 21.03 -0.51 -1.54
C LEU A 6 21.50 -1.11 -2.86
N GLN A 7 21.77 -2.42 -2.88
CA GLN A 7 22.14 -3.14 -4.09
C GLN A 7 20.87 -3.52 -4.85
N VAL A 8 20.52 -2.70 -5.84
CA VAL A 8 19.33 -2.91 -6.67
C VAL A 8 19.72 -3.74 -7.91
N PRO A 9 18.99 -4.82 -8.24
CA PRO A 9 19.24 -5.59 -9.45
C PRO A 9 19.27 -4.73 -10.71
N GLU A 10 20.15 -5.05 -11.65
CA GLU A 10 20.48 -4.20 -12.81
C GLU A 10 19.23 -3.76 -13.59
N ARG A 11 18.32 -4.70 -13.92
CA ARG A 11 17.10 -4.37 -14.67
C ARG A 11 16.21 -3.37 -13.93
N LEU A 12 16.05 -3.51 -12.61
CA LEU A 12 15.28 -2.56 -11.81
C LEU A 12 16.02 -1.21 -11.68
N ALA A 13 17.35 -1.22 -11.60
CA ALA A 13 18.18 -0.01 -11.51
C ALA A 13 18.16 0.84 -12.80
N GLN A 14 17.93 0.21 -13.95
CA GLN A 14 17.81 0.90 -15.25
C GLN A 14 16.46 1.61 -15.44
N ILE A 15 15.43 1.24 -14.67
CA ILE A 15 14.14 1.90 -14.77
C ILE A 15 14.22 3.27 -14.06
N PRO A 16 13.88 4.38 -14.74
CA PRO A 16 13.90 5.69 -14.13
C PRO A 16 13.07 5.74 -12.85
N HIS A 17 13.64 6.31 -11.80
CA HIS A 17 12.94 6.63 -10.57
C HIS A 17 13.35 8.04 -10.12
N TYR A 18 12.44 8.72 -9.43
CA TYR A 18 12.67 10.03 -8.85
C TYR A 18 12.62 9.91 -7.33
N PRO A 19 13.70 10.27 -6.59
CA PRO A 19 13.74 10.12 -5.15
C PRO A 19 12.78 11.10 -4.45
N ILE A 20 11.74 10.55 -3.83
CA ILE A 20 10.78 11.24 -2.94
C ILE A 20 11.03 10.81 -1.50
N LEU A 21 11.35 9.53 -1.28
CA LEU A 21 11.58 8.96 0.04
C LEU A 21 12.89 9.50 0.67
N TYR A 22 13.07 9.28 1.97
CA TYR A 22 14.37 9.47 2.59
C TYR A 22 15.43 8.59 1.92
N SER A 23 16.70 9.01 1.97
CA SER A 23 17.80 8.28 1.34
C SER A 23 18.09 6.91 1.98
N HIS A 24 17.49 6.64 3.14
CA HIS A 24 17.60 5.38 3.86
C HIS A 24 16.30 4.59 3.71
N PRO A 25 16.36 3.24 3.59
CA PRO A 25 15.16 2.41 3.59
C PRO A 25 14.27 2.70 4.80
N SER A 26 12.95 2.66 4.59
CA SER A 26 12.00 2.80 5.70
C SER A 26 12.32 1.76 6.79
N PRO A 27 12.34 2.17 8.07
CA PRO A 27 12.89 1.33 9.12
C PRO A 27 12.03 0.10 9.35
N ILE A 28 12.68 -1.00 9.73
CA ILE A 28 12.03 -2.20 10.26
C ILE A 28 12.42 -2.32 11.73
N HIS A 29 11.44 -2.52 12.61
CA HIS A 29 11.70 -2.74 14.03
C HIS A 29 10.78 -3.85 14.59
N PRO A 30 11.21 -4.58 15.63
CA PRO A 30 10.38 -5.57 16.29
C PRO A 30 9.17 -4.93 16.97
N LEU A 31 8.11 -5.72 17.16
CA LEU A 31 6.96 -5.45 18.01
C LEU A 31 7.04 -6.39 19.24
N PRO A 32 7.85 -6.05 20.26
CA PRO A 32 8.22 -6.97 21.34
C PRO A 32 7.06 -7.33 22.26
N THR A 33 6.13 -6.41 22.51
CA THR A 33 4.97 -6.69 23.36
C THR A 33 4.06 -7.69 22.66
N LEU A 34 3.80 -7.50 21.37
CA LEU A 34 2.99 -8.43 20.57
C LEU A 34 3.70 -9.77 20.37
N THR A 35 5.02 -9.76 20.18
CA THR A 35 5.81 -10.99 20.09
C THR A 35 5.73 -11.82 21.38
N SER A 36 5.66 -11.16 22.55
CA SER A 36 5.57 -11.84 23.85
C SER A 36 4.12 -12.19 24.25
N SER A 37 3.13 -11.37 23.89
CA SER A 37 1.73 -11.54 24.30
C SER A 37 0.88 -12.38 23.33
N SER A 38 1.39 -12.69 22.14
CA SER A 38 0.66 -13.47 21.12
C SER A 38 0.69 -14.98 21.34
N LEU A 39 1.34 -15.45 22.42
CA LEU A 39 1.33 -16.84 22.85
C LEU A 39 0.19 -17.05 23.86
N PRO A 40 -0.77 -17.96 23.61
CA PRO A 40 -1.66 -18.43 24.67
C PRO A 40 -0.83 -19.00 25.83
N THR A 41 -1.39 -18.85 27.03
CA THR A 41 -0.97 -19.56 28.23
C THR A 41 -0.75 -21.05 27.93
N THR A 42 0.45 -21.53 28.30
CA THR A 42 1.04 -22.85 27.97
C THR A 42 1.23 -23.12 26.48
N PRO A 43 2.43 -22.86 25.92
CA PRO A 43 2.77 -23.34 24.58
C PRO A 43 2.60 -24.86 24.56
N ALA A 44 1.84 -25.38 23.59
CA ALA A 44 1.91 -26.80 23.28
C ALA A 44 3.40 -27.15 23.03
N PRO A 45 3.89 -28.33 23.45
CA PRO A 45 5.32 -28.66 23.48
C PRO A 45 6.08 -28.57 22.14
N HIS A 46 5.44 -28.14 21.05
CA HIS A 46 6.01 -28.02 19.71
C HIS A 46 5.60 -26.74 18.94
N SER A 47 5.03 -25.71 19.59
CA SER A 47 4.67 -24.49 18.86
C SER A 47 5.91 -23.72 18.35
N PRO A 48 5.94 -23.25 17.08
CA PRO A 48 7.04 -22.45 16.59
C PRO A 48 7.15 -21.14 17.37
N LYS A 49 8.37 -20.63 17.53
CA LYS A 49 8.58 -19.25 17.95
C LYS A 49 8.08 -18.33 16.83
N ILE A 50 7.26 -17.33 17.16
CA ILE A 50 6.80 -16.32 16.19
C ILE A 50 7.36 -14.96 16.61
N SER A 51 8.17 -14.33 15.75
CA SER A 51 8.64 -12.96 15.97
C SER A 51 7.90 -12.00 15.05
N ILE A 52 7.38 -10.91 15.60
CA ILE A 52 6.60 -9.92 14.84
C ILE A 52 7.41 -8.63 14.69
N PHE A 53 7.43 -8.09 13.47
CA PHE A 53 8.12 -6.86 13.09
C PHE A 53 7.19 -5.95 12.31
N THR A 54 7.55 -4.66 12.22
CA THR A 54 6.87 -3.71 11.35
C THR A 54 7.84 -2.92 10.48
N LYS A 55 7.50 -2.77 9.18
CA LYS A 55 8.17 -1.84 8.25
C LYS A 55 7.39 -0.53 8.18
N ARG A 56 8.06 0.58 8.51
CA ARG A 56 7.45 1.90 8.72
C ARG A 56 7.35 2.72 7.44
N GLU A 57 6.54 2.25 6.49
CA GLU A 57 6.26 3.01 5.27
C GLU A 57 5.54 4.35 5.57
N ASP A 58 4.86 4.44 6.71
CA ASP A 58 4.29 5.65 7.30
C ASP A 58 5.31 6.71 7.73
N GLN A 59 6.60 6.40 7.65
CA GLN A 59 7.71 7.29 7.99
C GLN A 59 8.77 7.34 6.87
N ALA A 60 8.43 6.86 5.67
CA ALA A 60 9.40 6.67 4.59
C ALA A 60 9.78 7.96 3.84
N ALA A 61 8.95 8.99 3.90
CA ALA A 61 9.08 10.21 3.11
C ALA A 61 8.95 11.50 3.96
N PRO A 62 9.65 12.58 3.59
CA PRO A 62 9.55 13.90 4.25
C PRO A 62 8.30 14.69 3.85
N LEU A 63 7.48 14.19 2.92
CA LEU A 63 6.27 14.87 2.46
C LEU A 63 5.07 14.59 3.38
N ALA A 64 4.05 15.44 3.26
CA ALA A 64 2.87 15.41 4.12
C ALA A 64 2.21 14.03 4.16
N CYS A 65 1.89 13.56 5.37
CA CYS A 65 1.17 12.30 5.60
C CYS A 65 1.81 11.11 4.86
N SER A 66 3.11 10.94 5.13
CA SER A 66 3.96 9.86 4.62
C SER A 66 3.25 8.50 4.58
N GLY A 67 3.63 7.65 3.63
CA GLY A 67 3.00 6.36 3.41
C GLY A 67 3.32 5.73 2.07
N ASN A 68 2.62 4.63 1.79
CA ASN A 68 2.95 3.75 0.67
C ASN A 68 2.83 4.36 -0.73
N LYS A 69 2.06 5.43 -0.94
CA LYS A 69 1.82 5.94 -2.30
C LYS A 69 3.05 6.68 -2.83
N TYR A 70 3.84 7.34 -1.97
CA TYR A 70 5.09 7.97 -2.39
C TYR A 70 6.04 7.00 -3.07
N ARG A 71 6.20 5.79 -2.52
CA ARG A 71 7.02 4.74 -3.12
C ARG A 71 6.55 4.36 -4.53
N LYS A 72 5.23 4.30 -4.76
CA LYS A 72 4.67 4.08 -6.10
C LYS A 72 4.97 5.26 -7.01
N LEU A 73 4.80 6.47 -6.49
CA LEU A 73 4.95 7.71 -7.23
C LEU A 73 6.40 7.96 -7.69
N GLU A 74 7.43 7.47 -6.97
CA GLU A 74 8.83 7.60 -7.41
C GLU A 74 9.07 7.08 -8.83
N TYR A 75 8.35 6.04 -9.26
CA TYR A 75 8.43 5.47 -10.61
C TYR A 75 7.47 6.12 -11.63
N ILE A 76 6.52 6.93 -11.17
CA ILE A 76 5.56 7.65 -12.02
C ILE A 76 6.07 9.05 -12.35
N VAL A 77 6.79 9.69 -11.41
CA VAL A 77 7.33 11.05 -11.57
C VAL A 77 8.19 11.23 -12.82
N PRO A 78 9.07 10.29 -13.23
CA PRO A 78 9.81 10.43 -14.48
C PRO A 78 8.91 10.64 -15.70
N ASP A 79 7.76 9.96 -15.76
CA ASP A 79 6.78 10.15 -16.84
C ASP A 79 6.06 11.50 -16.69
N ILE A 80 5.62 11.87 -15.48
CA ILE A 80 5.00 13.18 -15.18
C ILE A 80 5.87 14.35 -15.66
N LEU A 81 7.18 14.25 -15.45
CA LEU A 81 8.17 15.28 -15.75
C LEU A 81 8.70 15.23 -17.18
N SER A 82 8.35 14.19 -17.96
CA SER A 82 8.71 14.05 -19.36
C SER A 82 8.15 15.20 -20.19
N THR A 83 8.82 15.53 -21.30
CA THR A 83 8.29 16.45 -22.31
C THR A 83 7.17 15.84 -23.13
N ALA A 84 7.06 14.51 -23.13
CA ALA A 84 6.00 13.73 -23.77
C ALA A 84 5.56 12.57 -22.85
N PRO A 85 4.83 12.86 -21.76
CA PRO A 85 4.33 11.84 -20.83
C PRO A 85 3.42 10.81 -21.53
N LYS A 86 3.60 9.52 -21.25
CA LYS A 86 2.89 8.43 -21.95
C LYS A 86 1.73 7.85 -21.16
N HIS A 87 1.69 8.04 -19.84
CA HIS A 87 0.78 7.33 -18.96
C HIS A 87 -0.20 8.24 -18.21
N GLY A 88 -0.30 9.52 -18.60
CA GLY A 88 -1.17 10.51 -17.97
C GLY A 88 -2.63 10.48 -18.38
N HIS A 89 -3.09 9.43 -19.08
CA HIS A 89 -4.48 9.27 -19.55
C HIS A 89 -5.33 8.47 -18.57
N HIS A 90 -6.66 8.64 -18.63
CA HIS A 90 -7.60 7.88 -17.81
C HIS A 90 -7.58 6.38 -18.17
N GLU A 91 -7.65 5.48 -17.19
CA GLU A 91 -7.52 4.03 -17.42
C GLU A 91 -8.63 3.42 -18.29
N TYR A 92 -9.79 4.07 -18.36
CA TYR A 92 -10.91 3.64 -19.23
C TYR A 92 -10.86 4.26 -20.63
N HIS A 93 -9.98 5.24 -20.83
CA HIS A 93 -9.75 5.90 -22.12
C HIS A 93 -8.25 5.88 -22.44
N PRO A 94 -7.63 4.69 -22.56
CA PRO A 94 -6.20 4.60 -22.82
C PRO A 94 -5.87 5.22 -24.18
N SER A 95 -4.71 5.85 -24.26
CA SER A 95 -4.18 6.44 -25.49
C SER A 95 -2.70 6.11 -25.63
N ASP A 96 -2.31 5.67 -26.83
CA ASP A 96 -0.90 5.48 -27.19
C ASP A 96 -0.21 6.81 -27.53
N GLN A 97 -0.98 7.89 -27.68
CA GLN A 97 -0.42 9.22 -27.94
C GLN A 97 0.06 9.82 -26.62
N PRO A 98 1.28 10.36 -26.55
CA PRO A 98 1.72 11.07 -25.35
C PRO A 98 0.90 12.34 -25.12
N LEU A 99 0.91 12.85 -23.90
CA LEU A 99 0.42 14.20 -23.63
C LEU A 99 1.20 15.22 -24.48
N PRO A 100 0.56 16.33 -24.89
CA PRO A 100 1.13 17.30 -25.83
C PRO A 100 2.32 18.11 -25.28
N GLY A 101 2.67 17.91 -24.01
CA GLY A 101 3.78 18.58 -23.34
C GLY A 101 3.96 18.10 -21.91
N ARG A 102 4.85 18.76 -21.17
CA ARG A 102 5.05 18.50 -19.74
C ARG A 102 3.77 18.84 -18.96
N SER A 103 3.39 17.95 -18.05
CA SER A 103 2.24 18.11 -17.15
C SER A 103 2.29 19.42 -16.37
N THR A 104 1.15 20.11 -16.25
CA THR A 104 1.01 21.35 -15.46
C THR A 104 0.15 21.16 -14.21
N ILE A 105 -0.71 20.14 -14.22
CA ILE A 105 -1.62 19.78 -13.13
C ILE A 105 -1.69 18.27 -12.96
N LEU A 106 -1.61 17.79 -11.71
CA LEU A 106 -1.91 16.40 -11.37
C LEU A 106 -3.38 16.27 -11.01
N VAL A 107 -4.06 15.28 -11.59
CA VAL A 107 -5.47 14.99 -11.35
C VAL A 107 -5.58 13.59 -10.77
N THR A 108 -6.31 13.44 -9.67
CA THR A 108 -6.51 12.13 -9.03
C THR A 108 -7.84 12.07 -8.30
N GLU A 109 -8.19 10.89 -7.80
CA GLU A 109 -9.43 10.65 -7.11
C GLU A 109 -9.30 9.77 -5.85
N GLY A 110 -10.38 9.73 -5.08
CA GLY A 110 -10.59 8.71 -4.06
C GLY A 110 -11.84 8.97 -3.22
N ALA A 111 -12.03 8.14 -2.18
CA ALA A 111 -13.01 8.43 -1.14
C ALA A 111 -12.66 9.72 -0.39
N ILE A 112 -13.62 10.28 0.34
CA ILE A 112 -13.47 11.53 1.11
C ILE A 112 -12.17 11.59 1.92
N GLN A 113 -11.83 10.51 2.64
CA GLN A 113 -10.62 10.44 3.47
C GLN A 113 -9.45 9.73 2.78
N SER A 114 -9.32 9.83 1.45
CA SER A 114 -8.29 9.13 0.68
C SER A 114 -6.87 9.64 0.96
N ASN A 115 -6.04 8.78 1.57
CA ASN A 115 -4.60 9.04 1.76
C ASN A 115 -3.86 9.30 0.44
N HIS A 116 -4.33 8.69 -0.66
CA HIS A 116 -3.71 8.84 -1.97
C HIS A 116 -3.78 10.27 -2.48
N THR A 117 -4.94 10.93 -2.31
CA THR A 117 -5.15 12.30 -2.77
C THR A 117 -4.18 13.27 -2.10
N VAL A 118 -3.98 13.14 -0.79
CA VAL A 118 -3.01 13.93 -0.02
C VAL A 118 -1.59 13.73 -0.54
N GLN A 119 -1.18 12.48 -0.78
CA GLN A 119 0.17 12.20 -1.25
C GLN A 119 0.42 12.71 -2.68
N VAL A 120 -0.59 12.67 -3.57
CA VAL A 120 -0.52 13.28 -4.91
C VAL A 120 -0.50 14.80 -4.83
N ALA A 121 -1.34 15.43 -3.99
CA ALA A 121 -1.36 16.88 -3.80
C ALA A 121 -0.02 17.40 -3.26
N ALA A 122 0.57 16.70 -2.29
CA ALA A 122 1.89 17.04 -1.74
C ALA A 122 3.01 16.83 -2.76
N LEU A 123 2.93 15.78 -3.58
CA LEU A 123 3.85 15.58 -4.69
C LEU A 123 3.75 16.73 -5.70
N ALA A 124 2.53 17.13 -6.09
CA ALA A 124 2.33 18.25 -6.99
C ALA A 124 3.03 19.51 -6.48
N ARG A 125 2.88 19.83 -5.18
CA ARG A 125 3.59 20.95 -4.56
C ARG A 125 5.11 20.80 -4.63
N LYS A 126 5.65 19.62 -4.33
CA LYS A 126 7.10 19.34 -4.44
C LYS A 126 7.61 19.58 -5.87
N LEU A 127 6.81 19.24 -6.88
CA LEU A 127 7.16 19.37 -8.29
C LEU A 127 6.83 20.76 -8.89
N GLY A 128 6.24 21.67 -8.12
CA GLY A 128 5.79 22.97 -8.62
C GLY A 128 4.57 22.90 -9.55
N LEU A 129 3.77 21.83 -9.45
CA LEU A 129 2.56 21.59 -10.24
C LEU A 129 1.29 21.93 -9.46
N LYS A 130 0.21 22.20 -10.19
CA LYS A 130 -1.15 22.27 -9.61
C LYS A 130 -1.65 20.87 -9.24
N ALA A 131 -2.66 20.80 -8.39
CA ALA A 131 -3.35 19.55 -8.08
C ALA A 131 -4.87 19.76 -8.09
N LEU A 132 -5.58 18.86 -8.74
CA LEU A 132 -7.03 18.69 -8.64
C LEU A 132 -7.32 17.31 -8.04
N VAL A 133 -8.12 17.29 -6.96
CA VAL A 133 -8.56 16.05 -6.31
C VAL A 133 -10.08 15.91 -6.43
N LEU A 134 -10.51 14.76 -6.92
CA LEU A 134 -11.92 14.37 -6.99
C LEU A 134 -12.25 13.45 -5.81
N LEU A 135 -13.10 13.91 -4.89
CA LEU A 135 -13.48 13.16 -3.70
C LEU A 135 -14.91 12.64 -3.83
N ASN A 136 -15.06 11.33 -3.91
CA ASN A 136 -16.34 10.66 -4.15
C ASN A 136 -17.07 10.37 -2.83
N ARG A 137 -18.28 10.94 -2.65
CA ARG A 137 -19.14 10.68 -1.48
C ARG A 137 -19.65 9.24 -1.42
N GLY A 138 -19.96 8.66 -2.59
CA GLY A 138 -20.46 7.28 -2.71
C GLY A 138 -19.39 6.20 -2.56
N THR A 139 -18.10 6.55 -2.54
CA THR A 139 -17.04 5.56 -2.39
C THR A 139 -16.87 5.17 -0.93
N GLY A 140 -17.43 4.01 -0.57
CA GLY A 140 -17.29 3.38 0.74
C GLY A 140 -18.38 3.75 1.73
N GLY A 141 -18.25 3.22 2.94
CA GLY A 141 -19.19 3.40 4.03
C GLY A 141 -18.78 4.46 5.06
N GLY A 142 -17.56 5.02 5.00
CA GLY A 142 -17.06 5.94 6.02
C GLY A 142 -17.95 7.17 6.23
N LEU A 143 -18.23 7.93 5.17
CA LEU A 143 -19.12 9.10 5.26
C LEU A 143 -20.55 8.70 5.67
N ARG A 144 -21.05 7.58 5.16
CA ARG A 144 -22.41 7.10 5.48
C ARG A 144 -22.57 6.78 6.97
N ASN A 145 -21.56 6.16 7.56
CA ASN A 145 -21.55 5.71 8.96
C ASN A 145 -20.98 6.75 9.94
N ALA A 146 -20.38 7.84 9.47
CA ALA A 146 -19.97 8.93 10.34
C ALA A 146 -21.19 9.52 11.06
N SER A 147 -21.08 9.69 12.39
CA SER A 147 -22.14 10.32 13.18
C SER A 147 -22.17 11.82 12.91
N ASP A 148 -20.99 12.44 12.76
CA ASP A 148 -20.84 13.82 12.26
C ASP A 148 -20.32 13.84 10.82
N LYS A 149 -21.26 13.80 9.87
CA LYS A 149 -20.97 13.90 8.43
C LYS A 149 -20.33 15.23 8.03
N ALA A 150 -20.67 16.31 8.72
CA ALA A 150 -20.14 17.64 8.42
C ALA A 150 -18.66 17.74 8.81
N SER A 151 -18.29 17.18 9.96
CA SER A 151 -16.90 17.02 10.37
C SER A 151 -16.14 16.10 9.41
N PHE A 152 -16.68 14.93 9.08
CA PHE A 152 -16.04 13.95 8.17
C PHE A 152 -15.68 14.55 6.79
N LEU A 153 -16.48 15.50 6.30
CA LEU A 153 -16.26 16.22 5.04
C LEU A 153 -15.26 17.38 5.11
N ARG A 154 -14.80 17.76 6.31
CA ARG A 154 -13.92 18.93 6.51
C ARG A 154 -12.61 18.62 7.23
N THR A 155 -12.53 17.55 8.02
CA THR A 155 -11.34 17.18 8.80
C THR A 155 -10.48 16.13 8.09
N GLY A 156 -9.33 15.80 8.70
CA GLY A 156 -8.41 14.77 8.21
C GLY A 156 -7.85 15.09 6.82
N ASN A 157 -7.89 14.11 5.92
CA ASN A 157 -7.28 14.23 4.59
C ASN A 157 -7.91 15.34 3.73
N VAL A 158 -9.20 15.67 3.91
CA VAL A 158 -9.84 16.77 3.18
C VAL A 158 -9.23 18.11 3.56
N GLN A 159 -9.01 18.34 4.85
CA GLN A 159 -8.36 19.54 5.37
C GLN A 159 -6.94 19.68 4.79
N ILE A 160 -6.19 18.58 4.80
CA ILE A 160 -4.80 18.55 4.38
C ILE A 160 -4.67 18.80 2.87
N ASN A 161 -5.55 18.22 2.04
CA ASN A 161 -5.60 18.53 0.61
C ASN A 161 -5.76 20.04 0.36
N ARG A 162 -6.67 20.71 1.08
CA ARG A 162 -6.87 22.16 0.98
C ARG A 162 -5.65 22.95 1.44
N LEU A 163 -5.01 22.55 2.54
CA LEU A 163 -3.78 23.19 3.04
C LEU A 163 -2.61 23.06 2.04
N LEU A 164 -2.55 21.96 1.30
CA LEU A 164 -1.58 21.75 0.22
C LEU A 164 -1.94 22.56 -1.05
N GLY A 165 -3.01 23.35 -1.04
CA GLY A 165 -3.44 24.18 -2.15
C GLY A 165 -3.98 23.37 -3.35
N ALA A 166 -4.47 22.15 -3.11
CA ALA A 166 -5.19 21.40 -4.14
C ALA A 166 -6.60 21.99 -4.34
N GLU A 167 -7.05 22.04 -5.59
CA GLU A 167 -8.47 22.21 -5.90
C GLU A 167 -9.18 20.91 -5.48
N VAL A 168 -10.21 21.02 -4.64
CA VAL A 168 -10.98 19.87 -4.14
C VAL A 168 -12.38 19.93 -4.70
N ARG A 169 -12.74 18.99 -5.56
CA ARG A 169 -14.12 18.79 -6.03
C ARG A 169 -14.70 17.56 -5.35
N VAL A 170 -15.79 17.75 -4.61
CA VAL A 170 -16.50 16.65 -3.96
C VAL A 170 -17.65 16.24 -4.88
N LEU A 171 -17.63 14.99 -5.32
CA LEU A 171 -18.63 14.40 -6.21
C LEU A 171 -19.71 13.69 -5.38
N ASP A 172 -20.96 13.89 -5.78
CA ASP A 172 -22.09 13.21 -5.15
C ASP A 172 -22.18 11.74 -5.56
N GLU A 173 -22.96 10.95 -4.83
CA GLU A 173 -23.17 9.56 -5.17
C GLU A 173 -23.91 9.43 -6.51
N GLY A 174 -23.38 8.62 -7.42
CA GLY A 174 -23.93 8.45 -8.76
C GLY A 174 -23.58 9.57 -9.74
N ASP A 175 -22.70 10.49 -9.38
CA ASP A 175 -22.17 11.48 -10.31
C ASP A 175 -21.48 10.75 -11.49
N PRO A 176 -21.78 11.10 -12.76
CA PRO A 176 -21.13 10.47 -13.93
C PRO A 176 -19.61 10.59 -13.93
N LEU A 177 -19.05 11.59 -13.24
CA LEU A 177 -17.60 11.75 -13.07
C LEU A 177 -17.01 10.73 -12.09
N SER A 178 -17.83 10.09 -11.26
CA SER A 178 -17.43 8.98 -10.39
C SER A 178 -17.19 7.73 -11.24
N GLY A 179 -15.95 7.59 -11.70
CA GLY A 179 -15.51 6.49 -12.56
C GLY A 179 -15.17 6.89 -13.99
N ASP A 180 -15.38 8.15 -14.37
CA ASP A 180 -14.86 8.70 -15.62
C ASP A 180 -14.41 10.16 -15.43
N ALA A 181 -13.12 10.37 -15.22
CA ALA A 181 -12.57 11.71 -15.08
C ALA A 181 -12.27 12.40 -16.42
N ASP A 182 -12.50 11.75 -17.57
CA ASP A 182 -12.16 12.31 -18.88
C ASP A 182 -12.81 13.67 -19.19
N PRO A 183 -14.09 13.92 -18.82
CA PRO A 183 -14.69 15.25 -18.96
C PRO A 183 -13.92 16.33 -18.18
N VAL A 184 -13.39 16.00 -17.00
CA VAL A 184 -12.57 16.91 -16.18
C VAL A 184 -11.21 17.15 -16.85
N LEU A 185 -10.58 16.12 -17.40
CA LEU A 185 -9.31 16.26 -18.13
C LEU A 185 -9.47 17.15 -19.38
N ARG A 186 -10.59 17.01 -20.10
CA ARG A 186 -10.94 17.87 -21.24
C ARG A 186 -11.24 19.31 -20.82
N GLU A 187 -11.94 19.51 -19.71
CA GLU A 187 -12.18 20.85 -19.14
C GLU A 187 -10.85 21.56 -18.83
N LEU A 188 -9.90 20.86 -18.20
CA LEU A 188 -8.58 21.41 -17.87
C LEU A 188 -7.76 21.70 -19.14
N SER A 189 -7.77 20.79 -20.11
CA SER A 189 -7.12 20.99 -21.40
C SER A 189 -7.66 22.22 -22.14
N ALA A 190 -8.98 22.42 -22.12
CA ALA A 190 -9.63 23.61 -22.72
C ALA A 190 -9.23 24.92 -22.02
N LYS A 191 -8.77 24.86 -20.77
CA LYS A 191 -8.22 25.99 -20.00
C LYS A 191 -6.71 26.18 -20.21
N GLY A 192 -6.09 25.41 -21.10
CA GLY A 192 -4.65 25.47 -21.40
C GLY A 192 -3.77 24.71 -20.43
N GLU A 193 -4.34 23.89 -19.55
CA GLU A 193 -3.57 22.98 -18.71
C GLU A 193 -3.19 21.71 -19.47
N ILE A 194 -2.16 21.00 -19.01
CA ILE A 194 -1.76 19.67 -19.47
C ILE A 194 -1.98 18.73 -18.27
N PRO A 195 -3.17 18.14 -18.13
CA PRO A 195 -3.50 17.33 -16.96
C PRO A 195 -2.88 15.94 -17.05
N TYR A 196 -2.25 15.51 -15.96
CA TYR A 196 -1.75 14.14 -15.80
C TYR A 196 -2.63 13.39 -14.82
N TRP A 197 -3.34 12.37 -15.32
CA TRP A 197 -4.18 11.52 -14.51
C TRP A 197 -3.38 10.52 -13.69
N ILE A 198 -3.71 10.39 -12.41
CA ILE A 198 -3.19 9.37 -11.50
C ILE A 198 -4.38 8.61 -10.91
N PRO A 199 -4.61 7.34 -11.30
CA PRO A 199 -5.78 6.58 -10.88
C PRO A 199 -5.79 6.32 -9.38
N GLY A 200 -6.96 6.04 -8.80
CA GLY A 200 -7.14 5.78 -7.37
C GLY A 200 -6.10 4.83 -6.75
N GLY A 201 -5.25 5.37 -5.88
CA GLY A 201 -4.18 4.64 -5.19
C GLY A 201 -2.98 4.27 -6.08
N ALA A 202 -2.90 4.87 -7.27
CA ALA A 202 -1.96 4.68 -8.37
C ALA A 202 -1.94 3.29 -9.00
N SER A 203 -2.72 2.31 -8.54
CA SER A 203 -2.45 0.90 -8.86
C SER A 203 -2.66 0.51 -10.33
N LEU A 204 -3.59 1.16 -11.01
CA LEU A 204 -3.85 0.91 -12.43
C LEU A 204 -2.74 1.50 -13.33
N HIS A 205 -1.95 2.45 -12.82
CA HIS A 205 -0.81 2.99 -13.54
C HIS A 205 0.25 1.90 -13.82
N PRO A 206 0.74 1.76 -15.06
CA PRO A 206 1.66 0.69 -15.49
C PRO A 206 2.92 0.53 -14.64
N LEU A 207 3.46 1.64 -14.11
CA LEU A 207 4.72 1.66 -13.35
C LEU A 207 4.54 1.58 -11.83
N SER A 208 3.31 1.54 -11.32
CA SER A 208 3.06 1.77 -9.89
C SER A 208 3.57 0.67 -8.95
N GLY A 209 3.62 -0.58 -9.42
CA GLY A 209 4.09 -1.70 -8.61
C GLY A 209 5.61 -1.74 -8.44
N LEU A 210 6.38 -1.10 -9.33
CA LEU A 210 7.85 -1.08 -9.28
C LEU A 210 8.41 -0.52 -7.98
N GLY A 211 7.71 0.45 -7.39
CA GLY A 211 8.04 0.96 -6.06
C GLY A 211 8.12 -0.16 -5.02
N TYR A 212 7.17 -1.08 -5.05
CA TYR A 212 7.13 -2.22 -4.12
C TYR A 212 7.98 -3.41 -4.55
N VAL A 213 8.36 -3.52 -5.83
CA VAL A 213 9.46 -4.39 -6.25
C VAL A 213 10.76 -3.91 -5.58
N ARG A 214 11.04 -2.61 -5.60
CA ARG A 214 12.19 -2.03 -4.89
C ARG A 214 12.10 -2.22 -3.37
N ALA A 215 10.91 -2.13 -2.77
CA ALA A 215 10.74 -2.43 -1.35
C ALA A 215 11.09 -3.87 -0.99
N ALA A 216 10.82 -4.84 -1.87
CA ALA A 216 11.21 -6.23 -1.63
C ALA A 216 12.75 -6.38 -1.55
N VAL A 217 13.48 -5.67 -2.40
CA VAL A 217 14.97 -5.60 -2.35
C VAL A 217 15.44 -4.95 -1.04
N GLU A 218 14.81 -3.85 -0.63
CA GLU A 218 15.10 -3.23 0.68
C GLU A 218 14.85 -4.19 1.84
N ILE A 219 13.74 -4.91 1.82
CA ILE A 219 13.40 -5.90 2.86
C ILE A 219 14.47 -7.00 2.90
N ALA A 220 14.87 -7.56 1.77
CA ALA A 220 15.91 -8.60 1.73
C ALA A 220 17.27 -8.14 2.27
N GLN A 221 17.67 -6.90 1.95
CA GLN A 221 18.86 -6.31 2.55
C GLN A 221 18.70 -6.13 4.07
N GLN A 222 17.55 -5.61 4.51
CA GLN A 222 17.26 -5.42 5.94
C GLN A 222 17.22 -6.75 6.70
N GLU A 223 16.71 -7.84 6.11
CA GLU A 223 16.76 -9.20 6.68
C GLU A 223 18.20 -9.65 6.97
N THR A 224 19.10 -9.42 6.00
CA THR A 224 20.54 -9.72 6.13
C THR A 224 21.19 -8.87 7.23
N GLU A 225 20.92 -7.57 7.26
CA GLU A 225 21.46 -6.64 8.25
C GLU A 225 20.98 -6.93 9.68
N MET A 226 19.70 -7.30 9.82
CA MET A 226 19.08 -7.64 11.10
C MET A 226 19.48 -9.02 11.63
N LYS A 227 20.02 -9.90 10.78
CA LYS A 227 20.40 -11.28 11.12
C LYS A 227 19.24 -12.04 11.78
N LEU A 228 18.10 -12.08 11.09
CA LEU A 228 16.90 -12.75 11.60
C LEU A 228 17.18 -14.23 11.93
N GLY A 229 16.54 -14.74 12.97
CA GLY A 229 16.56 -16.18 13.28
C GLY A 229 15.67 -16.98 12.33
N GLY A 230 15.63 -18.31 12.50
CA GLY A 230 14.79 -19.20 11.69
C GLY A 230 15.27 -19.28 10.25
N SER A 231 14.40 -18.96 9.29
CA SER A 231 14.71 -18.95 7.86
C SER A 231 15.68 -17.83 7.43
N GLY A 232 16.03 -16.91 8.34
CA GLY A 232 16.83 -15.72 8.02
C GLY A 232 16.05 -14.63 7.28
N ARG A 233 14.75 -14.83 7.05
CA ARG A 233 13.87 -13.91 6.34
C ARG A 233 12.50 -13.74 7.01
N PHE A 234 11.73 -12.76 6.56
CA PHE A 234 10.30 -12.67 6.86
C PHE A 234 9.54 -13.68 6.02
N ASP A 235 8.96 -14.67 6.70
CA ASP A 235 8.22 -15.77 6.09
C ASP A 235 6.80 -15.33 5.70
N PHE A 236 6.21 -14.45 6.51
CA PHE A 236 4.92 -13.82 6.25
C PHE A 236 5.06 -12.31 6.16
N VAL A 237 4.50 -11.71 5.12
CA VAL A 237 4.45 -10.26 4.92
C VAL A 237 2.99 -9.82 4.81
N PHE A 238 2.47 -9.19 5.85
CA PHE A 238 1.11 -8.65 5.91
C PHE A 238 1.07 -7.21 5.44
N VAL A 239 0.17 -6.92 4.49
CA VAL A 239 0.03 -5.57 3.93
C VAL A 239 -1.40 -5.30 3.46
N ALA A 240 -1.81 -4.04 3.50
CA ALA A 240 -3.14 -3.65 3.02
C ALA A 240 -3.27 -3.83 1.50
N CYS A 241 -4.36 -4.45 1.06
CA CYS A 241 -4.75 -4.59 -0.34
C CYS A 241 -6.01 -3.77 -0.64
N GLY A 242 -5.84 -2.54 -1.12
CA GLY A 242 -6.94 -1.71 -1.65
C GLY A 242 -7.05 -1.83 -3.16
N SER A 243 -6.26 -1.01 -3.87
CA SER A 243 -6.19 -1.05 -5.34
C SER A 243 -5.17 -2.06 -5.90
N GLY A 244 -4.36 -2.70 -5.06
CA GLY A 244 -3.61 -3.93 -5.39
C GLY A 244 -2.11 -3.78 -5.67
N SER A 245 -1.61 -2.65 -6.19
CA SER A 245 -0.22 -2.62 -6.69
C SER A 245 0.88 -2.69 -5.63
N THR A 246 0.54 -2.45 -4.35
CA THR A 246 1.47 -2.69 -3.24
C THR A 246 1.73 -4.19 -3.05
N VAL A 247 0.68 -5.01 -3.10
CA VAL A 247 0.80 -6.48 -2.98
C VAL A 247 1.50 -7.05 -4.20
N SER A 248 1.09 -6.63 -5.40
CA SER A 248 1.65 -7.16 -6.65
C SER A 248 3.14 -6.85 -6.80
N GLY A 249 3.57 -5.63 -6.45
CA GLY A 249 4.98 -5.25 -6.47
C GLY A 249 5.82 -6.06 -5.48
N LEU A 250 5.30 -6.35 -4.29
CA LEU A 250 6.00 -7.22 -3.32
C LEU A 250 6.14 -8.64 -3.86
N ILE A 251 5.07 -9.20 -4.45
CA ILE A 251 5.12 -10.53 -5.08
C ILE A 251 6.20 -10.55 -6.17
N ALA A 252 6.13 -9.63 -7.15
CA ALA A 252 7.09 -9.59 -8.25
C ALA A 252 8.54 -9.38 -7.75
N GLY A 253 8.74 -8.51 -6.76
CA GLY A 253 10.05 -8.24 -6.20
C GLY A 253 10.65 -9.43 -5.44
N PHE A 254 9.86 -10.14 -4.63
CA PHE A 254 10.34 -11.33 -3.94
C PHE A 254 10.61 -12.48 -4.92
N LYS A 255 9.77 -12.67 -5.94
CA LYS A 255 9.98 -13.69 -6.98
C LYS A 255 11.24 -13.40 -7.81
N MET A 256 11.52 -12.12 -8.10
CA MET A 256 12.76 -11.70 -8.75
C MET A 256 13.98 -12.13 -7.93
N LEU A 257 13.99 -11.85 -6.62
CA LEU A 257 15.09 -12.26 -5.73
C LEU A 257 15.21 -13.79 -5.65
N GLU A 258 14.08 -14.47 -5.54
CA GLU A 258 14.01 -15.94 -5.43
C GLU A 258 14.39 -16.69 -6.71
N SER A 259 14.28 -16.05 -7.88
CA SER A 259 14.72 -16.61 -9.17
C SER A 259 16.23 -16.51 -9.39
N GLY A 260 16.90 -15.56 -8.72
CA GLY A 260 18.33 -15.31 -8.85
C GLY A 260 19.18 -16.08 -7.82
N GLU A 261 18.58 -16.52 -6.73
CA GLU A 261 19.22 -17.32 -5.70
C GLU A 261 19.05 -18.82 -6.00
N ALA A 262 20.13 -19.61 -5.87
CA ALA A 262 20.00 -21.06 -5.76
C ALA A 262 19.23 -21.35 -4.46
N GLN A 263 17.91 -21.52 -4.55
CA GLN A 263 17.05 -21.74 -3.39
C GLN A 263 17.54 -22.95 -2.60
N GLY A 264 18.26 -22.69 -1.51
CA GLY A 264 18.67 -23.68 -0.54
C GLY A 264 17.48 -24.13 0.29
N GLY A 265 16.53 -24.85 -0.32
CA GLY A 265 15.43 -25.54 0.37
C GLY A 265 14.57 -24.70 1.32
N LEU A 266 14.54 -23.37 1.18
CA LEU A 266 13.78 -22.50 2.08
C LEU A 266 12.27 -22.63 1.83
N PRO A 267 11.43 -22.66 2.88
CA PRO A 267 9.98 -22.65 2.76
C PRO A 267 9.48 -21.39 2.02
N PRO A 268 8.49 -21.47 1.12
CA PRO A 268 8.09 -20.35 0.26
C PRO A 268 7.51 -19.18 1.06
N ARG A 269 8.03 -17.96 0.84
CA ARG A 269 7.55 -16.73 1.48
C ARG A 269 6.09 -16.45 1.10
N ARG A 270 5.28 -15.96 2.05
CA ARG A 270 3.87 -15.63 1.86
C ARG A 270 3.62 -14.13 2.01
N VAL A 271 3.27 -13.47 0.91
CA VAL A 271 2.70 -12.10 0.94
C VAL A 271 1.20 -12.20 1.14
N ILE A 272 0.70 -11.72 2.27
CA ILE A 272 -0.72 -11.73 2.64
C ILE A 272 -1.30 -10.33 2.45
N GLY A 273 -2.08 -10.16 1.38
CA GLY A 273 -2.80 -8.92 1.09
C GLY A 273 -4.15 -8.88 1.79
N VAL A 274 -4.30 -8.03 2.81
CA VAL A 274 -5.58 -7.90 3.54
C VAL A 274 -6.49 -6.93 2.83
N LEU A 275 -7.62 -7.41 2.31
CA LEU A 275 -8.62 -6.56 1.67
C LEU A 275 -9.23 -5.60 2.71
N ASN A 276 -9.28 -4.32 2.36
CA ASN A 276 -9.92 -3.28 3.18
C ASN A 276 -11.37 -3.00 2.77
N SER A 277 -11.76 -3.46 1.57
CA SER A 277 -13.13 -3.52 1.07
C SER A 277 -13.21 -4.27 -0.26
N PRO A 278 -13.88 -5.42 -0.33
CA PRO A 278 -14.27 -6.02 -1.58
C PRO A 278 -15.52 -5.28 -2.08
N THR A 279 -15.32 -4.22 -2.88
CA THR A 279 -16.42 -3.70 -3.74
C THR A 279 -16.77 -4.69 -4.86
N LYS A 280 -15.94 -5.72 -5.02
CA LYS A 280 -16.07 -6.87 -5.92
C LYS A 280 -15.66 -8.14 -5.17
N PRO A 281 -16.08 -9.34 -5.61
CA PRO A 281 -15.67 -10.60 -4.99
C PRO A 281 -14.14 -10.75 -4.89
N ARG A 282 -13.65 -11.52 -3.92
CA ARG A 282 -12.20 -11.75 -3.69
C ARG A 282 -11.45 -12.12 -4.97
N GLN A 283 -12.02 -13.02 -5.78
CA GLN A 283 -11.46 -13.47 -7.05
C GLN A 283 -11.13 -12.32 -8.02
N TYR A 284 -11.99 -11.30 -8.10
CA TYR A 284 -11.72 -10.13 -8.94
C TYR A 284 -10.44 -9.40 -8.50
N HIS A 285 -10.22 -9.29 -7.19
CA HIS A 285 -9.02 -8.67 -6.64
C HIS A 285 -7.78 -9.55 -6.83
N GLU A 286 -7.92 -10.87 -6.71
CA GLU A 286 -6.83 -11.82 -6.94
C GLU A 286 -6.36 -11.77 -8.40
N GLU A 287 -7.28 -11.85 -9.36
CA GLU A 287 -6.98 -11.75 -10.80
C GLU A 287 -6.31 -10.41 -11.14
N ARG A 288 -6.77 -9.31 -10.53
CA ARG A 288 -6.17 -7.99 -10.71
C ARG A 288 -4.75 -7.92 -10.14
N VAL A 289 -4.53 -8.46 -8.94
CA VAL A 289 -3.18 -8.50 -8.32
C VAL A 289 -2.24 -9.38 -9.15
N LEU A 290 -2.70 -10.54 -9.63
CA LEU A 290 -1.92 -11.41 -10.50
C LEU A 290 -1.47 -10.69 -11.77
N ARG A 291 -2.42 -10.03 -12.47
CA ARG A 291 -2.13 -9.27 -13.68
C ARG A 291 -1.10 -8.16 -13.45
N PHE A 292 -1.21 -7.43 -12.34
CA PHE A 292 -0.20 -6.42 -12.00
C PHE A 292 1.15 -7.09 -11.72
N ALA A 293 1.19 -8.13 -10.88
CA ALA A 293 2.43 -8.79 -10.48
C ALA A 293 3.19 -9.33 -11.70
N ARG A 294 2.46 -9.88 -12.67
CA ARG A 294 2.98 -10.31 -13.97
C ARG A 294 3.57 -9.16 -14.78
N ARG A 295 2.85 -8.04 -14.90
CA ARG A 295 3.36 -6.83 -15.56
C ARG A 295 4.64 -6.35 -14.91
N GLU A 296 4.68 -6.24 -13.58
CA GLU A 296 5.87 -5.83 -12.85
C GLU A 296 7.02 -6.83 -12.99
N GLY A 297 6.71 -8.14 -12.96
CA GLY A 297 7.67 -9.23 -13.19
C GLY A 297 8.36 -9.14 -14.54
N LEU A 298 7.61 -8.89 -15.62
CA LEU A 298 8.18 -8.67 -16.96
C LEU A 298 9.19 -7.52 -16.97
N LEU A 299 8.85 -6.40 -16.32
CA LEU A 299 9.71 -5.22 -16.27
C LEU A 299 11.04 -5.47 -15.56
N VAL A 300 11.07 -6.45 -14.64
CA VAL A 300 12.28 -6.83 -13.90
C VAL A 300 12.90 -8.14 -14.37
N GLY A 301 12.38 -8.72 -15.44
CA GLY A 301 13.00 -9.83 -16.17
C GLY A 301 12.57 -11.23 -15.79
N LEU A 302 11.46 -11.37 -15.07
CA LEU A 302 10.80 -12.65 -14.86
C LEU A 302 10.01 -13.09 -16.10
N ASP A 303 9.84 -14.40 -16.26
CA ASP A 303 8.79 -14.97 -17.11
C ASP A 303 7.46 -14.88 -16.36
N ALA A 304 6.58 -13.99 -16.81
CA ALA A 304 5.35 -13.67 -16.11
C ALA A 304 4.44 -14.87 -15.83
N GLU A 305 4.35 -15.82 -16.77
CA GLU A 305 3.42 -16.94 -16.67
C GLU A 305 4.02 -18.10 -15.89
N LYS A 306 5.34 -18.33 -16.03
CA LYS A 306 6.04 -19.40 -15.31
C LYS A 306 6.37 -19.02 -13.88
N ASP A 307 6.87 -17.80 -13.68
CA ASP A 307 7.40 -17.40 -12.38
C ASP A 307 6.28 -16.93 -11.46
N ILE A 308 5.23 -16.28 -11.98
CA ILE A 308 4.16 -15.69 -11.17
C ILE A 308 2.81 -16.32 -11.52
N THR A 309 2.29 -17.09 -10.56
CA THR A 309 1.05 -17.86 -10.69
C THR A 309 0.01 -17.40 -9.67
N MET A 310 -1.23 -17.90 -9.80
CA MET A 310 -2.28 -17.62 -8.82
C MET A 310 -1.92 -18.12 -7.41
N ALA A 311 -1.05 -19.13 -7.28
CA ALA A 311 -0.60 -19.63 -5.98
C ALA A 311 0.25 -18.61 -5.19
N ASP A 312 0.83 -17.62 -5.88
CA ASP A 312 1.58 -16.53 -5.25
C ASP A 312 0.64 -15.43 -4.70
N VAL A 313 -0.60 -15.37 -5.17
CA VAL A 313 -1.59 -14.34 -4.78
C VAL A 313 -2.43 -14.84 -3.61
N ARG A 314 -2.18 -14.30 -2.42
CA ARG A 314 -2.94 -14.62 -1.20
C ARG A 314 -3.63 -13.37 -0.67
N LEU A 315 -4.94 -13.30 -0.85
CA LEU A 315 -5.76 -12.21 -0.33
C LEU A 315 -6.65 -12.71 0.82
N GLU A 316 -6.70 -11.92 1.88
CA GLU A 316 -7.50 -12.18 3.08
C GLU A 316 -8.66 -11.19 3.14
N ASP A 317 -9.89 -11.70 3.22
CA ASP A 317 -11.12 -10.91 3.22
C ASP A 317 -11.99 -11.11 4.48
N ARG A 318 -11.64 -12.05 5.37
CA ARG A 318 -12.33 -12.27 6.66
C ARG A 318 -12.32 -11.03 7.56
N PHE A 319 -11.31 -10.16 7.43
CA PHE A 319 -11.08 -9.00 8.31
C PHE A 319 -11.47 -7.66 7.68
N VAL A 320 -12.21 -7.69 6.57
CA VAL A 320 -12.76 -6.49 5.94
C VAL A 320 -13.73 -5.74 6.87
N GLY A 321 -14.41 -6.47 7.76
CA GLY A 321 -15.42 -5.91 8.65
C GLY A 321 -16.69 -5.50 7.92
N THR A 322 -17.36 -4.45 8.41
CA THR A 322 -18.68 -4.02 7.94
C THR A 322 -18.65 -3.13 6.69
N GLY A 323 -17.47 -2.83 6.14
CA GLY A 323 -17.33 -2.15 4.85
C GLY A 323 -16.10 -1.24 4.73
N TYR A 324 -15.92 -0.67 3.54
CA TYR A 324 -14.84 0.29 3.27
C TYR A 324 -14.96 1.55 4.13
N GLY A 325 -13.91 1.94 4.84
CA GLY A 325 -13.95 3.15 5.66
C GLY A 325 -14.86 3.07 6.87
N VAL A 326 -15.40 1.90 7.21
CA VAL A 326 -16.18 1.69 8.43
C VAL A 326 -15.27 1.05 9.46
N LEU A 327 -15.22 1.64 10.66
CA LEU A 327 -14.50 1.10 11.81
C LEU A 327 -15.45 0.22 12.63
N ASP A 328 -15.30 -1.10 12.52
CA ASP A 328 -16.02 -2.05 13.37
C ASP A 328 -15.32 -2.27 14.73
N GLY A 329 -16.03 -2.90 15.67
CA GLY A 329 -15.56 -3.10 17.04
C GLY A 329 -14.27 -3.92 17.15
N ASP A 330 -14.10 -4.98 16.37
CA ASP A 330 -12.90 -5.83 16.41
C ASP A 330 -11.70 -5.12 15.78
N THR A 331 -11.93 -4.37 14.70
CA THR A 331 -10.91 -3.52 14.08
C THR A 331 -10.48 -2.41 15.04
N ARG A 332 -11.41 -1.84 15.81
CA ARG A 332 -11.12 -0.88 16.89
C ARG A 332 -10.27 -1.51 17.99
N VAL A 333 -10.54 -2.76 18.39
CA VAL A 333 -9.71 -3.49 19.36
C VAL A 333 -8.29 -3.65 18.85
N ALA A 334 -8.09 -4.06 17.59
CA ALA A 334 -6.75 -4.20 17.02
C ALA A 334 -5.99 -2.87 16.95
N LEU A 335 -6.67 -1.78 16.55
CA LEU A 335 -6.11 -0.42 16.55
C LEU A 335 -5.64 -0.02 17.95
N ARG A 336 -6.51 -0.17 18.96
CA ARG A 336 -6.21 0.15 20.36
C ARG A 336 -5.06 -0.71 20.89
N HIS A 337 -5.05 -2.00 20.55
CA HIS A 337 -3.98 -2.91 20.97
C HIS A 337 -2.61 -2.48 20.43
N MET A 338 -2.52 -2.13 19.15
CA MET A 338 -1.28 -1.60 18.55
C MET A 338 -0.84 -0.28 19.20
N ALA A 339 -1.80 0.61 19.50
CA ALA A 339 -1.51 1.88 20.15
C ALA A 339 -1.01 1.69 21.60
N GLU A 340 -1.72 0.92 22.42
CA GLU A 340 -1.41 0.74 23.85
C GLU A 340 -0.19 -0.13 24.11
N ARG A 341 0.05 -1.15 23.27
CA ARG A 341 1.10 -2.15 23.52
C ARG A 341 2.42 -1.83 22.85
N GLU A 342 2.37 -1.11 21.73
CA GLU A 342 3.56 -0.83 20.90
C GLU A 342 3.78 0.67 20.67
N GLY A 343 2.85 1.54 21.08
CA GLY A 343 2.93 2.98 20.78
C GLY A 343 2.82 3.28 19.28
N VAL A 344 2.22 2.37 18.50
CA VAL A 344 2.09 2.49 17.05
C VAL A 344 0.65 2.83 16.68
N ILE A 345 0.44 4.05 16.17
CA ILE A 345 -0.89 4.52 15.72
C ILE A 345 -1.17 4.05 14.31
N LEU A 346 -2.27 3.33 14.15
CA LEU A 346 -2.79 2.86 12.88
C LEU A 346 -3.99 3.71 12.43
N ASP A 347 -4.32 3.64 11.15
CA ASP A 347 -5.55 4.21 10.61
C ASP A 347 -6.72 3.20 10.67
N PRO A 348 -7.97 3.69 10.83
CA PRO A 348 -9.15 2.83 11.00
C PRO A 348 -9.60 2.14 9.71
N VAL A 349 -9.09 2.53 8.53
CA VAL A 349 -9.58 2.05 7.23
C VAL A 349 -8.72 0.91 6.69
N TYR A 350 -7.40 1.02 6.81
CA TYR A 350 -6.45 0.10 6.18
C TYR A 350 -5.63 -0.68 7.20
N THR A 351 -4.74 0.02 7.91
CA THR A 351 -3.67 -0.60 8.69
C THR A 351 -4.19 -1.31 9.94
N ALA A 352 -5.25 -0.81 10.58
CA ALA A 352 -5.90 -1.52 11.68
C ALA A 352 -6.48 -2.89 11.26
N LYS A 353 -7.06 -2.98 10.05
CA LYS A 353 -7.58 -4.25 9.52
C LYS A 353 -6.47 -5.25 9.20
N VAL A 354 -5.32 -4.76 8.71
CA VAL A 354 -4.12 -5.58 8.50
C VAL A 354 -3.59 -6.09 9.84
N ALA A 355 -3.49 -5.23 10.85
CA ALA A 355 -3.04 -5.64 12.18
C ALA A 355 -3.99 -6.66 12.80
N ARG A 356 -5.31 -6.46 12.68
CA ARG A 356 -6.32 -7.44 13.08
C ARG A 356 -6.09 -8.80 12.42
N ALA A 357 -5.91 -8.82 11.10
CA ALA A 357 -5.66 -10.06 10.34
C ALA A 357 -4.38 -10.76 10.79
N MET A 358 -3.29 -10.02 10.92
CA MET A 358 -2.01 -10.55 11.39
C MET A 358 -2.12 -11.15 12.78
N LEU A 359 -2.72 -10.42 13.73
CA LEU A 359 -2.88 -10.90 15.11
C LEU A 359 -3.73 -12.16 15.17
N GLN A 360 -4.79 -12.24 14.36
CA GLN A 360 -5.60 -13.45 14.24
C GLN A 360 -4.80 -14.61 13.67
N TRP A 361 -4.05 -14.43 12.58
CA TRP A 361 -3.20 -15.50 12.02
C TRP A 361 -2.10 -15.99 12.96
N VAL A 362 -1.56 -15.11 13.81
CA VAL A 362 -0.59 -15.49 14.84
C VAL A 362 -1.27 -16.28 15.97
N HIS A 363 -2.50 -15.89 16.34
CA HIS A 363 -3.25 -16.53 17.40
C HIS A 363 -3.87 -17.87 16.96
N GLU A 364 -4.35 -17.95 15.72
CA GLU A 364 -4.98 -19.10 15.08
C GLU A 364 -3.92 -20.08 14.53
N LYS A 365 -4.35 -21.06 13.74
CA LYS A 365 -3.49 -22.19 13.35
C LYS A 365 -2.68 -21.92 12.09
N GLU A 366 -3.02 -20.93 11.28
CA GLU A 366 -2.47 -20.74 9.93
C GLU A 366 -0.94 -20.61 9.90
N ILE A 367 -0.35 -19.84 10.82
CA ILE A 367 1.12 -19.71 10.89
C ILE A 367 1.75 -20.97 11.49
N ARG A 368 1.07 -21.64 12.43
CA ARG A 368 1.55 -22.85 13.08
C ARG A 368 1.53 -24.05 12.13
N ASP A 369 0.43 -24.26 11.43
CA ASP A 369 0.26 -25.31 10.41
C ASP A 369 1.31 -25.14 9.31
N TYR A 370 1.54 -23.91 8.84
CA TYR A 370 2.61 -23.65 7.87
C TYR A 370 4.00 -24.00 8.43
N ALA A 371 4.28 -23.63 9.68
CA ALA A 371 5.55 -23.94 10.31
C ALA A 371 5.73 -25.46 10.46
N ASP A 372 4.70 -26.18 10.86
CA ASP A 372 4.72 -27.64 11.02
C ASP A 372 4.93 -28.34 9.68
N ASP A 373 4.21 -27.93 8.63
CA ASP A 373 4.34 -28.45 7.25
C ASP A 373 5.76 -28.31 6.69
N HIS A 374 6.51 -27.32 7.19
CA HIS A 374 7.85 -26.99 6.71
C HIS A 374 8.93 -27.20 7.79
N ALA A 375 8.61 -27.90 8.88
CA ALA A 375 9.49 -28.17 10.02
C ALA A 375 10.21 -26.92 10.59
N MET A 376 9.54 -25.76 10.57
CA MET A 376 10.07 -24.50 11.04
C MET A 376 9.91 -24.35 12.54
N LYS A 377 11.02 -24.11 13.25
CA LYS A 377 11.01 -23.82 14.70
C LYS A 377 10.82 -22.34 15.02
N HIS A 378 11.03 -21.47 14.03
CA HIS A 378 10.93 -20.02 14.19
C HIS A 378 10.41 -19.41 12.89
N VAL A 379 9.31 -18.67 12.99
CA VAL A 379 8.69 -17.89 11.92
C VAL A 379 8.86 -16.39 12.21
N ASN A 380 9.26 -15.62 11.20
CA ASN A 380 9.29 -14.16 11.28
C ASN A 380 8.14 -13.55 10.45
N VAL A 381 7.38 -12.66 11.09
CA VAL A 381 6.22 -11.98 10.50
C VAL A 381 6.54 -10.50 10.35
N LEU A 382 6.32 -9.96 9.15
CA LEU A 382 6.46 -8.54 8.86
C LEU A 382 5.09 -7.90 8.58
N PHE A 383 4.74 -6.89 9.38
CA PHE A 383 3.62 -5.99 9.12
C PHE A 383 4.09 -4.72 8.41
N ILE A 384 3.65 -4.48 7.18
CA ILE A 384 3.97 -3.24 6.47
C ILE A 384 2.95 -2.16 6.87
N HIS A 385 3.40 -1.20 7.67
CA HIS A 385 2.61 -0.06 8.08
C HIS A 385 2.51 0.96 6.93
N THR A 386 1.47 0.88 6.11
CA THR A 386 1.33 1.70 4.89
C THR A 386 1.00 3.19 5.11
N GLY A 387 0.77 3.59 6.36
CA GLY A 387 0.42 4.96 6.75
C GLY A 387 -1.09 5.16 6.85
N GLY A 388 -1.52 6.42 6.77
CA GLY A 388 -2.93 6.81 6.71
C GLY A 388 -3.51 7.42 7.98
N GLN A 389 -2.69 7.61 9.01
CA GLN A 389 -3.09 8.11 10.32
C GLN A 389 -3.76 9.49 10.26
N ALA A 390 -3.47 10.29 9.24
CA ALA A 390 -4.12 11.58 9.00
C ALA A 390 -5.66 11.49 8.86
N ALA A 391 -6.19 10.33 8.46
CA ALA A 391 -7.62 10.10 8.40
C ALA A 391 -8.27 9.98 9.80
N LEU A 392 -7.50 9.71 10.86
CA LEU A 392 -8.03 9.43 12.21
C LEU A 392 -8.87 10.58 12.76
N GLY A 393 -8.51 11.83 12.47
CA GLY A 393 -9.27 13.01 12.88
C GLY A 393 -10.69 13.10 12.29
N ALA A 394 -11.01 12.28 11.28
CA ALA A 394 -12.36 12.14 10.74
C ALA A 394 -13.21 11.10 11.49
N TYR A 395 -12.62 10.36 12.43
CA TYR A 395 -13.27 9.36 13.29
C TYR A 395 -13.26 9.80 14.77
N ALA A 396 -13.28 11.12 15.00
CA ALA A 396 -13.19 11.70 16.34
C ALA A 396 -14.40 11.38 17.23
N ASP A 397 -15.50 10.96 16.62
CA ASP A 397 -16.77 10.57 17.21
C ASP A 397 -16.85 9.08 17.59
N VAL A 398 -15.82 8.30 17.27
CA VAL A 398 -15.71 6.91 17.71
C VAL A 398 -15.51 6.90 19.21
N ASP A 399 -16.35 6.13 19.91
CA ASP A 399 -16.17 5.86 21.33
C ASP A 399 -14.92 4.97 21.52
N TRP A 400 -13.99 5.42 22.36
CA TRP A 400 -12.75 4.69 22.65
C TRP A 400 -12.73 4.09 24.07
N GLU A 401 -13.77 4.37 24.87
CA GLU A 401 -13.91 3.90 26.25
C GLU A 401 -14.42 2.45 26.34
#